data_AF-A0A836IHG5-F1
#
_entry.id   AF-A0A836IHG5-F1
#
_cell.length_a   1.000
_cell.length_b   1.000
_cell.length_c   1.000
_cell.angle_alpha   90.00
_cell.angle_beta   90.00
_cell.angle_gamma   90.00
#
_symmetry.space_group_name_H-M   'P 1'
#
loop_
_entity.id
_entity.type
_entity.pdbx_description
1 polymer ?
#
loop_
_entity_poly.entity_id
_entity_poly.type
_entity_poly.pdbx_seq_one_letter_code
_entity_poly.pdbx_strand_id
1 'polypeptide(L)'
;MGREILFDDVCASEANGWSVCLETNLGDENLHKKCGMHQQKFDACVAAWRANVGSSVQLKGKNEGEPPSQCAAMSCLIGECLRKYNYNFDRCTPHTQFFKYCVRSFYGRDYVS
;
A
#
# COMPACT_ATOMS: atom_id res chain seq x y z
N MET A 1 -9.14 -30.23 3.89
CA MET A 1 -7.92 -29.42 4.07
C MET A 1 -8.00 -28.26 3.10
N GLY A 2 -8.45 -27.11 3.61
CA GLY A 2 -8.69 -25.91 2.82
C GLY A 2 -7.37 -25.35 2.31
N ARG A 3 -7.35 -24.93 1.04
CA ARG A 3 -6.24 -24.15 0.49
C ARG A 3 -6.10 -22.91 1.37
N GLU A 4 -5.04 -22.83 2.16
CA GLU A 4 -4.42 -21.54 2.44
C GLU A 4 -4.10 -20.95 1.08
N ILE A 5 -4.99 -20.10 0.58
CA ILE A 5 -4.68 -19.25 -0.55
C ILE A 5 -3.58 -18.34 0.01
N LEU A 6 -2.34 -18.60 -0.41
CA LEU A 6 -1.22 -17.71 -0.15
C LEU A 6 -1.56 -16.38 -0.83
N PHE A 7 -2.26 -15.52 -0.10
CA PHE A 7 -2.62 -14.19 -0.56
C PHE A 7 -1.41 -13.26 -0.61
N ASP A 8 -0.21 -13.74 -0.22
CA ASP A 8 1.04 -13.00 -0.26
C ASP A 8 1.41 -12.47 -1.65
N ASP A 9 0.93 -13.13 -2.72
CA ASP A 9 1.24 -12.73 -4.10
C ASP A 9 0.22 -11.74 -4.71
N VAL A 10 -0.91 -11.48 -4.04
CA VAL A 10 -1.98 -10.66 -4.63
C VAL A 10 -1.52 -9.22 -4.84
N CYS A 11 -1.39 -8.83 -6.11
CA CYS A 11 -0.92 -7.50 -6.52
C CYS A 11 0.43 -7.10 -5.92
N ALA A 12 1.25 -8.09 -5.53
CA ALA A 12 2.54 -7.86 -4.89
C ALA A 12 3.52 -7.14 -5.83
N SER A 13 3.49 -7.47 -7.13
CA SER A 13 4.34 -6.81 -8.14
C SER A 13 4.01 -5.33 -8.30
N GLU A 14 2.72 -5.01 -8.38
CA GLU A 14 2.20 -3.65 -8.52
C GLU A 14 2.48 -2.82 -7.26
N ALA A 15 2.23 -3.41 -6.08
CA ALA A 15 2.53 -2.79 -4.80
C ALA A 15 4.04 -2.52 -4.65
N ASN A 16 4.89 -3.47 -5.04
CA ASN A 16 6.34 -3.30 -5.03
C ASN A 16 6.81 -2.22 -6.02
N GLY A 17 6.27 -2.22 -7.25
CA GLY A 17 6.57 -1.18 -8.23
C GLY A 17 6.19 0.21 -7.72
N TRP A 18 5.10 0.29 -6.96
CA TRP A 18 4.70 1.52 -6.30
C TRP A 18 5.64 1.91 -5.16
N SER A 19 5.99 0.99 -4.26
CA SER A 19 6.90 1.28 -3.14
C SER A 19 8.28 1.73 -3.63
N VAL A 20 8.83 1.12 -4.67
CA VAL A 20 10.11 1.53 -5.27
C VAL A 20 10.03 2.96 -5.83
N CYS A 21 8.92 3.33 -6.47
CA CYS A 21 8.72 4.71 -6.93
C CYS A 21 8.69 5.70 -5.76
N LEU A 22 7.96 5.35 -4.68
CA LEU A 22 7.85 6.17 -3.47
C LEU A 22 9.21 6.36 -2.81
N GLU A 23 10.00 5.28 -2.69
CA GLU A 23 11.36 5.30 -2.14
C GLU A 23 12.28 6.20 -2.97
N THR A 24 12.26 6.07 -4.30
CA THR A 24 13.08 6.88 -5.20
C THR A 24 12.77 8.38 -5.10
N ASN A 25 11.53 8.73 -4.77
CA ASN A 25 11.05 10.11 -4.67
C ASN A 25 10.71 10.51 -3.23
N LEU A 26 11.43 9.96 -2.24
CA LEU A 26 11.16 10.18 -0.82
C LEU A 26 11.10 11.68 -0.48
N GLY A 27 10.01 12.12 0.17
CA GLY A 27 9.76 13.51 0.55
C GLY A 27 9.67 14.52 -0.61
N ASP A 28 9.36 14.08 -1.83
CA ASP A 28 9.11 14.97 -2.97
C ASP A 28 7.68 15.55 -2.95
N GLU A 29 7.53 16.85 -3.19
CA GLU A 29 6.22 17.52 -3.16
C GLU A 29 5.28 17.08 -4.29
N ASN A 30 5.82 16.51 -5.38
CA ASN A 30 5.07 16.04 -6.54
C ASN A 30 4.94 14.51 -6.59
N LEU A 31 5.05 13.85 -5.44
CA LEU A 31 4.98 12.39 -5.30
C LEU A 31 3.75 11.75 -5.99
N HIS A 32 2.57 12.37 -5.85
CA HIS A 32 1.35 11.93 -6.54
C HIS A 32 1.49 11.92 -8.07
N LYS A 33 2.10 12.96 -8.64
CA LYS A 33 2.30 13.07 -10.09
C LYS A 33 3.32 12.05 -10.58
N LYS A 34 4.40 11.84 -9.83
CA LYS A 34 5.49 10.92 -10.21
C LYS A 34 5.10 9.46 -10.08
N CYS A 35 4.42 9.08 -8.99
CA CYS A 35 4.09 7.69 -8.70
C CYS A 35 2.63 7.32 -8.98
N GLY A 36 1.82 8.26 -9.49
CA GLY A 36 0.40 8.03 -9.77
C GLY A 36 0.14 6.90 -10.78
N MET A 37 1.02 6.69 -11.76
CA MET A 37 0.91 5.55 -12.67
C MET A 37 1.07 4.20 -11.95
N HIS A 38 1.93 4.11 -10.93
CA HIS A 38 2.09 2.89 -10.16
C HIS A 38 0.87 2.63 -9.27
N GLN A 39 0.32 3.69 -8.67
CA GLN A 39 -0.95 3.60 -7.94
C GLN A 39 -2.08 3.10 -8.84
N GLN A 40 -2.21 3.62 -10.07
CA GLN A 40 -3.23 3.15 -11.02
C GLN A 40 -3.08 1.68 -11.41
N LYS A 41 -1.84 1.20 -11.60
CA LYS A 41 -1.59 -0.23 -11.86
C LYS A 41 -2.01 -1.09 -10.67
N PHE A 42 -1.67 -0.66 -9.46
CA PHE A 42 -2.11 -1.31 -8.23
C PHE A 42 -3.64 -1.34 -8.13
N ASP A 43 -4.31 -0.21 -8.37
CA ASP A 43 -5.78 -0.12 -8.35
C ASP A 43 -6.43 -1.07 -9.35
N ALA A 44 -5.90 -1.15 -10.57
CA ALA A 44 -6.39 -2.07 -11.60
C ALA A 44 -6.26 -3.53 -11.16
N CYS A 45 -5.12 -3.90 -10.56
CA CYS A 45 -4.93 -5.25 -10.03
C CYS A 45 -5.89 -5.55 -8.87
N VAL A 46 -6.03 -4.65 -7.90
CA VAL A 46 -6.96 -4.83 -6.77
C VAL A 46 -8.39 -4.94 -7.27
N ALA A 47 -8.81 -4.11 -8.23
CA ALA A 47 -10.14 -4.18 -8.81
C ALA A 47 -10.41 -5.53 -9.50
N ALA A 48 -9.44 -6.02 -10.28
CA ALA A 48 -9.54 -7.32 -10.93
C ALA A 48 -9.60 -8.47 -9.91
N TRP A 49 -8.77 -8.43 -8.87
CA TRP A 49 -8.80 -9.41 -7.79
C TRP A 49 -10.14 -9.38 -7.04
N ARG A 50 -10.63 -8.19 -6.68
CA ARG A 50 -11.92 -8.00 -6.00
C ARG A 50 -13.11 -8.48 -6.80
N ALA A 51 -13.07 -8.36 -8.13
CA ALA A 51 -14.11 -8.92 -8.99
C ALA A 51 -14.19 -10.45 -8.90
N ASN A 52 -13.09 -11.13 -8.57
CA ASN A 52 -13.03 -12.59 -8.46
C ASN A 52 -13.38 -13.12 -7.06
N VAL A 53 -12.97 -12.43 -6.00
CA VAL A 53 -13.12 -12.93 -4.61
C VAL A 53 -14.23 -12.23 -3.82
N GLY A 54 -14.77 -11.13 -4.33
CA GLY A 54 -15.79 -10.32 -3.66
C GLY A 54 -15.22 -9.33 -2.63
N SER A 55 -16.11 -8.50 -2.06
CA SER A 55 -15.75 -7.42 -1.14
C SER A 55 -15.55 -7.86 0.31
N SER A 56 -15.94 -9.08 0.67
CA SER A 56 -15.86 -9.62 2.04
C SER A 56 -14.51 -10.23 2.40
N VAL A 57 -13.71 -10.62 1.41
CA VAL A 57 -12.37 -11.20 1.65
C VAL A 57 -11.41 -10.10 2.09
N GLN A 58 -10.84 -10.23 3.28
CA GLN A 58 -9.84 -9.28 3.77
C GLN A 58 -8.46 -9.92 3.71
N LEU A 59 -7.49 -9.19 3.19
CA LEU A 59 -6.10 -9.60 3.22
C LEU A 59 -5.44 -8.77 4.32
N LYS A 60 -4.94 -9.42 5.37
CA LYS A 60 -4.31 -8.81 6.56
C LYS A 60 -2.87 -9.28 6.70
N GLY A 61 -2.10 -8.62 7.58
CA GLY A 61 -0.79 -9.11 7.98
C GLY A 61 -0.88 -10.41 8.78
N LYS A 62 0.29 -11.04 9.00
CA LYS A 62 0.40 -12.32 9.69
C LYS A 62 -0.04 -12.21 11.16
N ASN A 63 0.26 -11.08 11.80
CA ASN A 63 -0.16 -10.79 13.17
C ASN A 63 -1.25 -9.71 13.22
N GLU A 64 -2.01 -9.67 14.31
CA GLU A 64 -3.01 -8.63 14.54
C GLU A 64 -2.37 -7.24 14.58
N GLY A 65 -2.97 -6.29 13.86
CA GLY A 65 -2.44 -4.93 13.73
C GLY A 65 -1.38 -4.76 12.63
N GLU A 66 -0.88 -5.85 12.04
CA GLU A 66 0.04 -5.77 10.90
C GLU A 66 -0.70 -5.46 9.59
N PRO A 67 -0.12 -4.60 8.73
CA PRO A 67 -0.64 -4.40 7.39
C PRO A 67 -0.45 -5.65 6.52
N PRO A 68 -1.17 -5.73 5.39
CA PRO A 68 -0.83 -6.63 4.29
C PRO A 68 0.66 -6.61 3.97
N SER A 69 1.24 -7.78 3.68
CA SER A 69 2.67 -7.92 3.33
C SER A 69 3.05 -7.03 2.13
N GLN A 70 2.13 -6.84 1.19
CA GLN A 70 2.30 -5.97 0.03
C GLN A 70 2.45 -4.48 0.39
N CYS A 71 1.88 -4.04 1.51
CA CYS A 71 1.92 -2.66 1.97
C CYS A 71 3.00 -2.41 3.02
N ALA A 72 3.60 -3.47 3.58
CA ALA A 72 4.57 -3.36 4.67
C ALA A 72 5.78 -2.49 4.28
N ALA A 73 6.31 -2.65 3.06
CA ALA A 73 7.41 -1.84 2.56
C ALA A 73 7.10 -0.33 2.60
N MET A 74 5.87 0.08 2.27
CA MET A 74 5.47 1.49 2.30
C MET A 74 5.44 2.08 3.71
N SER A 75 5.17 1.26 4.73
CA SER A 75 5.25 1.73 6.13
C SER A 75 6.67 2.12 6.53
N CYS A 76 7.68 1.41 6.04
CA CYS A 76 9.09 1.72 6.29
C CYS A 76 9.47 3.09 5.73
N LEU A 77 8.95 3.44 4.54
CA LEU A 77 9.23 4.71 3.87
C LEU A 77 8.77 5.93 4.67
N ILE A 78 7.72 5.80 5.50
CA ILE A 78 7.28 6.88 6.39
C ILE A 78 8.41 7.23 7.37
N GLY A 79 8.95 6.21 8.05
CA GLY A 79 10.03 6.39 9.02
C GLY A 79 11.34 6.88 8.37
N GLU A 80 11.65 6.41 7.17
CA GLU A 80 12.79 6.90 6.41
C GLU A 80 12.64 8.36 6.00
N CYS A 81 11.46 8.75 5.52
CA CYS A 81 11.17 10.12 5.16
C CYS A 81 11.33 11.05 6.37
N LEU A 82 10.72 10.69 7.51
CA LEU A 82 10.80 11.48 8.73
C LEU A 82 12.25 11.64 9.21
N ARG A 83 13.03 10.56 9.22
CA ARG A 83 14.46 10.63 9.59
C ARG A 83 15.27 11.50 8.63
N LYS A 84 14.99 11.44 7.33
CA LYS A 84 15.71 12.22 6.30
C LYS A 84 15.38 13.72 6.34
N TYR A 85 14.15 14.07 6.71
CA TYR A 85 13.65 15.45 6.66
C TYR A 85 13.36 16.03 8.05
N ASN A 86 14.16 15.68 9.07
CA ASN A 86 14.10 16.23 10.43
C ASN A 86 12.70 16.16 11.06
N TYR A 87 12.03 15.02 10.90
CA TYR A 87 10.68 14.76 11.40
C TYR A 87 9.62 15.75 10.89
N ASN A 88 9.82 16.31 9.69
CA ASN A 88 8.81 17.13 9.04
C ASN A 88 7.64 16.25 8.53
N PHE A 89 6.56 16.21 9.31
CA PHE A 89 5.37 15.44 9.01
C PHE A 89 4.63 15.93 7.77
N ASP A 90 4.61 17.24 7.50
CA ASP A 90 3.94 17.80 6.32
C ASP A 90 4.59 17.25 5.03
N ARG A 91 5.92 17.25 5.00
CA ARG A 91 6.69 16.72 3.86
C ARG A 91 6.51 15.22 3.67
N CYS A 92 6.30 14.47 4.74
CA CYS A 92 6.16 13.02 4.72
C CYS A 92 4.70 12.54 4.71
N THR A 93 3.73 13.46 4.73
CA THR A 93 2.30 13.17 4.69
C THR A 93 1.89 12.28 3.51
N PRO A 94 2.39 12.49 2.27
CA PRO A 94 2.03 11.64 1.15
C PRO A 94 2.34 10.15 1.38
N HIS A 95 3.49 9.83 1.98
CA HIS A 95 3.86 8.44 2.29
C HIS A 95 2.87 7.77 3.24
N THR A 96 2.43 8.51 4.26
CA THR A 96 1.40 8.03 5.19
C THR A 96 0.06 7.81 4.50
N GLN A 97 -0.33 8.71 3.60
CA GLN A 97 -1.58 8.59 2.84
C GLN A 97 -1.56 7.39 1.88
N PHE A 98 -0.45 7.18 1.17
CA PHE A 98 -0.29 6.04 0.27
C PHE A 98 -0.27 4.70 1.00
N PHE A 99 0.43 4.61 2.14
CA PHE A 99 0.38 3.42 2.97
C PHE A 99 -1.05 3.10 3.42
N LYS A 100 -1.77 4.10 3.96
CA LYS A 100 -3.18 3.93 4.37
C LYS A 100 -4.05 3.47 3.20
N TYR A 101 -3.85 4.05 2.02
CA TYR A 101 -4.59 3.68 0.82
C TYR A 101 -4.32 2.23 0.39
N CYS A 102 -3.05 1.80 0.39
CA CYS A 102 -2.67 0.42 0.09
C CYS A 102 -3.40 -0.57 1.02
N VAL A 103 -3.34 -0.33 2.34
CA VAL A 103 -3.99 -1.20 3.34
C VAL A 103 -5.51 -1.26 3.13
N ARG A 104 -6.15 -0.09 2.94
CA ARG A 104 -7.60 0.00 2.74
C ARG A 104 -8.08 -0.77 1.52
N SER A 105 -7.31 -0.75 0.44
CA SER A 105 -7.62 -1.45 -0.81
C SER A 105 -7.77 -2.97 -0.60
N PHE A 106 -6.96 -3.53 0.32
CA PHE A 106 -6.97 -4.94 0.68
C PHE A 106 -7.98 -5.32 1.78
N TYR A 107 -8.50 -4.35 2.55
CA TYR A 107 -9.47 -4.61 3.62
C TYR A 107 -10.93 -4.53 3.15
N GLY A 108 -11.22 -3.92 2.00
CA GLY A 108 -12.58 -3.86 1.44
C GLY A 108 -13.40 -2.71 2.03
N ARG A 109 -14.74 -2.75 1.87
CA ARG A 109 -15.65 -1.60 2.12
C ARG A 109 -15.69 -1.09 3.55
N ASP A 110 -15.15 -1.80 4.54
CA ASP A 110 -15.34 -1.49 5.97
C ASP A 110 -14.19 -0.71 6.63
N TYR A 111 -13.45 0.11 5.87
CA TYR A 111 -12.55 1.12 6.45
C TYR A 111 -12.75 2.51 5.85
N VAL A 112 -13.99 2.75 5.37
CA VAL A 112 -14.52 4.07 5.01
C VAL A 112 -15.48 4.49 6.12
N SER A 113 -14.94 5.20 7.12
CA SER A 113 -15.67 6.20 7.88
C SER A 113 -14.74 7.36 8.19
#